data_AF-A0A917CMS2-F1
#
_entry.id   AF-A0A917CMS2-F1
#
_cell.length_a   1.000
_cell.length_b   1.000
_cell.length_c   1.000
_cell.angle_alpha   90.00
_cell.angle_beta   90.00
_cell.angle_gamma   90.00
#
_symmetry.space_group_name_H-M   'P 1'
#
loop_
_entity.id
_entity.type
_entity.pdbx_description
1 polymer ?
#
loop_
_entity_poly.entity_id
_entity_poly.type
_entity_poly.pdbx_seq_one_letter_code
_entity_poly.pdbx_strand_id
1 'polypeptide(L)'
;MNLLAILIAFGVFHWLGKPKILQSFGWWSAMLNFTQKQSWLKPDWLKAFVLLMLPVLMVAIISHFLQQRHDHQLWYLILNCVVLYYCLGPQQLEIDAKKMLTAEESESDDMQWLVVKLTDEAIRRWFLIIFWFVVLGAAGAMLSRLTIHSQQHKNFTDAGLSKALYALLSYPVIWLMTLSLLVASDFDRIWRHCKRYLKRQNWYWQHRSLLYEAMDFAVENCEIEDYQSDNPQTVRNTTLSVLKRMLMVWLVLVAFIVIFTIG
;
A
#
# COMPACT_ATOMS: atom_id res chain seq x y z
N MET A 1 -20.10 3.05 -11.07
CA MET A 1 -19.39 4.35 -11.04
C MET A 1 -17.98 4.27 -10.49
N ASN A 2 -17.77 3.68 -9.30
CA ASN A 2 -16.42 3.46 -8.73
C ASN A 2 -15.51 2.63 -9.65
N LEU A 3 -16.08 1.72 -10.45
CA LEU A 3 -15.36 0.88 -11.42
C LEU A 3 -14.67 1.68 -12.53
N LEU A 4 -15.41 2.59 -13.15
CA LEU A 4 -14.89 3.42 -14.23
C LEU A 4 -13.90 4.45 -13.64
N ALA A 5 -14.06 4.82 -12.36
CA ALA A 5 -13.04 5.56 -11.63
C ALA A 5 -11.74 4.76 -11.44
N ILE A 6 -11.82 3.49 -11.04
CA ILE A 6 -10.64 2.61 -10.88
C ILE A 6 -9.96 2.39 -12.22
N LEU A 7 -10.72 2.08 -13.27
CA LEU A 7 -10.19 1.74 -14.58
C LEU A 7 -9.54 2.96 -15.26
N ILE A 8 -10.19 4.14 -15.17
CA ILE A 8 -9.58 5.40 -15.62
C ILE A 8 -8.39 5.75 -14.74
N ALA A 9 -8.48 5.67 -13.41
CA ALA A 9 -7.36 6.00 -12.54
C ALA A 9 -6.16 5.09 -12.76
N PHE A 10 -6.40 3.81 -13.05
CA PHE A 10 -5.35 2.84 -13.34
C PHE A 10 -4.74 3.08 -14.73
N GLY A 11 -5.55 3.38 -15.74
CA GLY A 11 -5.08 3.79 -17.07
C GLY A 11 -4.27 5.10 -17.04
N VAL A 12 -4.76 6.10 -16.30
CA VAL A 12 -4.10 7.39 -16.05
C VAL A 12 -2.81 7.18 -15.24
N PHE A 13 -2.81 6.29 -14.25
CA PHE A 13 -1.63 5.97 -13.45
C PHE A 13 -0.52 5.32 -14.28
N HIS A 14 -0.88 4.51 -15.27
CA HIS A 14 0.10 3.93 -16.19
C HIS A 14 0.73 5.00 -17.11
N TRP A 15 0.00 6.08 -17.41
CA TRP A 15 0.39 7.03 -18.45
C TRP A 15 0.95 8.37 -17.94
N LEU A 16 0.61 8.80 -16.72
CA LEU A 16 1.00 10.11 -16.17
C LEU A 16 1.97 9.97 -15.01
N GLY A 17 3.22 10.39 -15.23
CA GLY A 17 4.20 10.57 -14.17
C GLY A 17 3.79 11.70 -13.21
N LYS A 18 3.83 11.44 -11.90
CA LYS A 18 3.42 12.41 -10.88
C LYS A 18 4.39 13.60 -10.76
N PRO A 19 3.89 14.86 -10.79
CA PRO A 19 4.70 16.03 -10.48
C PRO A 19 5.24 15.99 -9.04
N LYS A 20 6.48 16.46 -8.83
CA LYS A 20 7.17 16.46 -7.53
C LYS A 20 6.42 17.22 -6.42
N ILE A 21 5.63 18.24 -6.74
CA ILE A 21 4.81 19.00 -5.77
C ILE A 21 3.71 18.15 -5.12
N LEU A 22 3.12 17.20 -5.85
CA LEU A 22 2.11 16.28 -5.30
C LEU A 22 2.74 15.15 -4.47
N GLN A 23 4.07 14.99 -4.52
CA GLN A 23 4.80 13.96 -3.76
C GLN A 23 5.09 14.39 -2.33
N SER A 24 5.35 15.68 -2.10
CA SER A 24 5.48 16.24 -0.76
C SER A 24 4.09 16.46 -0.19
N PHE A 25 3.66 15.61 0.74
CA PHE A 25 2.49 15.84 1.60
C PHE A 25 2.73 17.02 2.58
N GLY A 26 3.27 18.14 2.07
CA GLY A 26 3.68 19.29 2.85
C GLY A 26 2.54 19.90 3.64
N TRP A 27 1.31 19.89 3.10
CA TRP A 27 0.12 20.35 3.79
C TRP A 27 -0.18 19.55 5.08
N TRP A 28 0.07 18.24 5.07
CA TRP A 28 -0.11 17.39 6.25
C TRP A 28 0.94 17.71 7.32
N SER A 29 2.20 17.85 6.90
CA SER A 29 3.27 18.26 7.82
C SER A 29 3.05 19.66 8.41
N ALA A 30 2.50 20.60 7.63
CA ALA A 30 2.14 21.93 8.09
C ALA A 30 0.98 21.89 9.08
N MET A 31 -0.03 21.04 8.84
CA MET A 31 -1.18 20.87 9.74
C MET A 31 -0.77 20.17 11.05
N LEU A 32 0.14 19.20 11.01
CA LEU A 32 0.76 18.59 12.19
C LEU A 32 1.50 19.64 13.04
N ASN A 33 2.34 20.47 12.40
CA ASN A 33 3.09 21.50 13.09
C ASN A 33 2.19 22.62 13.65
N PHE A 34 1.09 22.94 12.97
CA PHE A 34 0.10 23.92 13.45
C PHE A 34 -0.66 23.41 14.68
N THR A 35 -1.06 22.14 14.67
CA THR A 35 -1.80 21.53 15.78
C THR A 35 -0.94 21.24 17.00
N GLN A 36 0.37 21.03 16.84
CA GLN A 36 1.31 21.00 17.98
C GLN A 36 1.35 22.32 18.75
N LYS A 37 1.16 23.46 18.09
CA LYS A 37 1.16 24.77 18.75
C LYS A 37 -0.13 25.03 19.56
N GLN A 38 -1.19 24.26 19.34
CA GLN A 38 -2.51 24.50 19.90
C GLN A 38 -2.93 23.37 20.87
N SER A 39 -2.89 23.63 22.18
CA SER A 39 -3.13 22.61 23.22
C SER A 39 -4.61 22.36 23.57
N TRP A 40 -5.52 22.36 22.58
CA TRP A 40 -6.97 22.34 22.85
C TRP A 40 -7.55 20.98 23.31
N LEU A 41 -6.84 19.87 23.10
CA LEU A 41 -7.30 18.51 23.44
C LEU A 41 -6.29 17.80 24.35
N LYS A 42 -6.66 17.46 25.59
CA LYS A 42 -5.71 16.94 26.59
C LYS A 42 -5.23 15.48 26.37
N PRO A 43 -5.93 14.57 25.66
CA PRO A 43 -5.36 13.27 25.29
C PRO A 43 -4.64 13.33 23.94
N ASP A 44 -3.37 12.93 23.89
CA ASP A 44 -2.56 12.97 22.66
C ASP A 44 -3.02 11.95 21.60
N TRP A 45 -3.53 10.79 22.03
CA TRP A 45 -4.15 9.80 21.13
C TRP A 45 -5.43 10.33 20.47
N LEU A 46 -6.22 11.12 21.20
CA LEU A 46 -7.49 11.68 20.72
C LEU A 46 -7.23 12.86 19.76
N LYS A 47 -6.22 13.69 20.03
CA LYS A 47 -5.68 14.66 19.06
C LYS A 47 -5.27 13.98 17.76
N ALA A 48 -4.46 12.92 17.85
CA ALA A 48 -3.96 12.17 16.71
C ALA A 48 -5.09 11.56 15.87
N PHE A 49 -6.08 10.96 16.54
CA PHE A 49 -7.25 10.39 15.89
C PHE A 49 -8.11 11.46 15.20
N VAL A 50 -8.43 12.56 15.90
CA VAL A 50 -9.20 13.67 15.32
C VAL A 50 -8.47 14.28 14.13
N LEU A 51 -7.16 14.46 14.22
CA LEU A 51 -6.36 15.03 13.14
C LEU A 51 -6.32 14.12 11.90
N LEU A 52 -6.23 12.80 12.09
CA LEU A 52 -6.29 11.82 11.00
C LEU A 52 -7.69 11.73 10.40
N MET A 53 -8.72 11.72 11.25
CA MET A 53 -10.10 11.56 10.81
C MET A 53 -10.67 12.82 10.16
N LEU A 54 -10.26 14.02 10.56
CA LEU A 54 -10.76 15.29 10.00
C LEU A 54 -10.65 15.38 8.46
N PRO A 55 -9.48 15.20 7.83
CA PRO A 55 -9.36 15.24 6.38
C PRO A 55 -10.10 14.07 5.70
N VAL A 56 -10.13 12.89 6.33
CA VAL A 56 -10.86 11.72 5.83
C VAL A 56 -12.36 11.99 5.82
N LEU A 57 -12.89 12.56 6.91
CA LEU A 57 -14.29 12.98 7.03
C LEU A 57 -14.62 14.07 6.03
N MET A 58 -13.73 15.04 5.82
CA MET A 58 -13.94 16.10 4.85
C MET A 58 -14.09 15.53 3.43
N VAL A 59 -13.21 14.61 3.02
CA VAL A 59 -13.34 13.93 1.72
C VAL A 59 -14.57 13.03 1.68
N ALA A 60 -14.90 12.33 2.76
CA ALA A 60 -16.11 11.51 2.84
C ALA A 60 -17.39 12.36 2.69
N ILE A 61 -17.49 13.49 3.39
CA ILE A 61 -18.63 14.42 3.31
C ILE A 61 -18.75 14.99 1.90
N ILE A 62 -17.65 15.47 1.32
CA ILE A 62 -17.65 15.97 -0.07
C ILE A 62 -18.12 14.87 -1.01
N SER A 63 -17.59 13.65 -0.88
CA SER A 63 -17.99 12.52 -1.72
C SER A 63 -19.47 12.15 -1.56
N HIS A 64 -20.00 12.19 -0.33
CA HIS A 64 -21.40 11.90 -0.03
C HIS A 64 -22.33 12.98 -0.59
N PHE A 65 -21.96 14.26 -0.44
CA PHE A 65 -22.74 15.38 -0.96
C PHE A 65 -22.79 15.38 -2.49
N LEU A 66 -21.69 15.03 -3.15
CA LEU A 66 -21.65 14.84 -4.60
C LEU A 66 -22.52 13.66 -5.06
N GLN A 67 -22.59 12.58 -4.26
CA GLN A 67 -23.35 11.39 -4.60
C GLN A 67 -24.87 11.59 -4.49
N GLN A 68 -25.34 12.45 -3.57
CA GLN A 68 -26.77 12.75 -3.42
C GLN A 68 -27.36 13.53 -4.60
N ARG A 69 -26.53 14.18 -5.42
CA ARG A 69 -26.99 14.99 -6.55
C ARG A 69 -26.85 14.19 -7.85
N HIS A 70 -27.98 13.68 -8.35
CA HIS A 70 -28.04 12.75 -9.49
C HIS A 70 -27.32 13.27 -10.76
N ASP A 71 -27.27 14.59 -10.98
CA ASP A 71 -26.58 15.25 -12.09
C ASP A 71 -25.03 15.28 -11.97
N HIS A 72 -24.46 14.95 -10.81
CA HIS A 72 -23.01 15.07 -10.57
C HIS A 72 -22.28 13.72 -10.52
N GLN A 73 -22.89 12.66 -11.05
CA GLN A 73 -22.28 11.34 -11.15
C GLN A 73 -20.87 11.38 -11.80
N LEU A 74 -20.69 12.12 -12.90
CA LEU A 74 -19.38 12.26 -13.54
C LEU A 74 -18.35 12.99 -12.65
N TRP A 75 -18.79 13.99 -11.88
CA TRP A 75 -17.91 14.75 -10.99
C TRP A 75 -17.43 13.90 -9.81
N TYR A 76 -18.31 13.05 -9.27
CA TYR A 76 -17.98 12.06 -8.25
C TYR A 76 -16.93 11.05 -8.75
N LEU A 77 -17.02 10.64 -10.01
CA LEU A 77 -16.04 9.76 -10.64
C LEU A 77 -14.66 10.42 -10.73
N ILE A 78 -14.61 11.64 -11.27
CA ILE A 78 -13.38 12.41 -11.40
C ILE A 78 -12.72 12.61 -10.04
N LEU A 79 -13.50 12.95 -9.01
CA LEU A 79 -12.97 13.12 -7.65
C LEU A 79 -12.32 11.83 -7.14
N ASN A 80 -12.99 10.68 -7.28
CA ASN A 80 -12.41 9.40 -6.86
C ASN A 80 -11.13 9.07 -7.64
N CYS A 81 -11.09 9.32 -8.96
CA CYS A 81 -9.87 9.15 -9.74
C CYS A 81 -8.74 10.04 -9.23
N VAL A 82 -9.03 11.32 -9.00
CA VAL A 82 -8.03 12.31 -8.56
C VAL A 82 -7.52 11.96 -7.16
N VAL A 83 -8.40 11.58 -6.24
CA VAL A 83 -8.01 11.17 -4.87
C VAL A 83 -7.20 9.88 -4.91
N LEU A 84 -7.65 8.86 -5.63
CA LEU A 84 -6.91 7.61 -5.77
C LEU A 84 -5.54 7.84 -6.41
N TYR A 85 -5.51 8.62 -7.49
CA TYR A 85 -4.28 9.04 -8.13
C TYR A 85 -3.39 9.77 -7.15
N TYR A 86 -3.88 10.75 -6.40
CA TYR A 86 -3.11 11.47 -5.39
C TYR A 86 -2.54 10.53 -4.32
N CYS A 87 -3.34 9.59 -3.84
CA CYS A 87 -2.99 8.65 -2.78
C CYS A 87 -2.02 7.53 -3.21
N LEU A 88 -1.97 7.14 -4.50
CA LEU A 88 -0.99 6.16 -4.99
C LEU A 88 0.47 6.60 -4.69
N GLY A 89 1.42 5.68 -4.58
CA GLY A 89 2.83 5.97 -4.24
C GLY A 89 3.46 7.20 -4.97
N PRO A 90 4.39 7.94 -4.34
CA PRO A 90 4.95 9.18 -4.89
C PRO A 90 5.88 8.96 -6.09
N GLN A 91 6.51 7.80 -6.23
CA GLN A 91 7.38 7.44 -7.36
C GLN A 91 7.14 5.98 -7.80
N GLN A 92 7.44 5.68 -9.07
CA GLN A 92 7.45 4.31 -9.58
C GLN A 92 8.40 3.48 -8.71
N LEU A 93 7.90 2.37 -8.17
CA LEU A 93 8.66 1.48 -7.29
C LEU A 93 9.99 1.06 -7.92
N GLU A 94 10.03 0.93 -9.25
CA GLU A 94 11.21 0.56 -10.03
C GLU A 94 12.34 1.59 -9.95
N ILE A 95 12.02 2.88 -10.00
CA ILE A 95 13.00 3.97 -9.94
C ILE A 95 13.63 4.01 -8.55
N ASP A 96 12.82 3.87 -7.50
CA ASP A 96 13.31 3.86 -6.12
C ASP A 96 14.06 2.57 -5.80
N ALA A 97 13.61 1.42 -6.32
CA ALA A 97 14.35 0.17 -6.23
C ALA A 97 15.76 0.33 -6.82
N LYS A 98 15.88 0.91 -8.02
CA LYS A 98 17.17 1.17 -8.65
C LYS A 98 18.09 2.04 -7.78
N LYS A 99 17.56 3.10 -7.16
CA LYS A 99 18.33 3.95 -6.24
C LYS A 99 18.78 3.21 -4.99
N MET A 100 17.90 2.39 -4.40
CA MET A 100 18.22 1.58 -3.22
C MET A 100 19.37 0.62 -3.52
N LEU A 101 19.32 -0.06 -4.67
CA LEU A 101 20.42 -0.91 -5.12
C LEU A 101 21.71 -0.13 -5.26
N THR A 102 21.73 0.95 -6.04
CA THR A 102 22.98 1.71 -6.26
C THR A 102 23.58 2.33 -4.98
N ALA A 103 22.76 2.55 -3.94
CA ALA A 103 23.22 3.09 -2.66
C ALA A 103 23.78 2.01 -1.73
N GLU A 104 23.33 0.77 -1.87
CA GLU A 104 23.53 -0.32 -0.91
C GLU A 104 24.39 -1.48 -1.48
N GLU A 105 24.63 -1.49 -2.80
CA GLU A 105 25.57 -2.39 -3.53
C GLU A 105 27.02 -2.32 -3.01
N SER A 106 27.31 -1.39 -2.10
CA SER A 106 28.62 -1.20 -1.45
C SER A 106 28.73 -1.80 -0.04
N GLU A 107 27.65 -2.28 0.60
CA GLU A 107 27.65 -2.56 2.04
C GLU A 107 27.06 -3.93 2.48
N SER A 108 26.25 -4.62 1.67
CA SER A 108 25.57 -5.86 2.10
C SER A 108 25.71 -7.04 1.13
N ASP A 109 26.10 -8.19 1.68
CA ASP A 109 26.24 -9.50 0.98
C ASP A 109 24.92 -10.29 0.96
N ASP A 110 23.96 -9.88 1.81
CA ASP A 110 22.65 -10.53 1.91
C ASP A 110 21.67 -9.89 0.91
N MET A 111 20.99 -10.67 0.08
CA MET A 111 20.00 -10.16 -0.88
C MET A 111 18.59 -10.10 -0.29
N GLN A 112 18.34 -10.78 0.83
CA GLN A 112 17.03 -10.89 1.46
C GLN A 112 16.47 -9.52 1.85
N TRP A 113 17.32 -8.60 2.34
CA TRP A 113 16.87 -7.26 2.74
C TRP A 113 16.20 -6.51 1.57
N LEU A 114 16.66 -6.73 0.33
CA LEU A 114 16.12 -6.06 -0.85
C LEU A 114 14.71 -6.55 -1.13
N VAL A 115 14.48 -7.86 -1.08
CA VAL A 115 13.15 -8.46 -1.26
C VAL A 115 12.18 -7.95 -0.19
N VAL A 116 12.61 -7.94 1.06
CA VAL A 116 11.82 -7.45 2.20
C VAL A 116 11.45 -5.97 2.03
N LYS A 117 12.43 -5.12 1.68
CA LYS A 117 12.23 -3.67 1.51
C LYS A 117 11.31 -3.34 0.33
N LEU A 118 11.47 -4.03 -0.80
CA LEU A 118 10.58 -3.88 -1.96
C LEU A 118 9.15 -4.33 -1.64
N THR A 119 9.00 -5.40 -0.87
CA THR A 119 7.70 -5.91 -0.44
C THR A 119 7.01 -4.93 0.51
N ASP A 120 7.72 -4.38 1.51
CA ASP A 120 7.17 -3.36 2.42
C ASP A 120 6.75 -2.09 1.64
N GLU A 121 7.54 -1.66 0.67
CA GLU A 121 7.20 -0.52 -0.17
C GLU A 121 6.00 -0.81 -1.08
N ALA A 122 5.87 -2.03 -1.62
CA ALA A 122 4.71 -2.42 -2.41
C ALA A 122 3.42 -2.43 -1.56
N ILE A 123 3.49 -2.95 -0.32
CA ILE A 123 2.37 -2.90 0.64
C ILE A 123 1.91 -1.46 0.81
N ARG A 124 2.83 -0.54 1.13
CA ARG A 124 2.50 0.87 1.43
C ARG A 124 2.01 1.64 0.22
N ARG A 125 2.59 1.40 -0.96
CA ARG A 125 2.38 2.25 -2.16
C ARG A 125 1.26 1.76 -3.06
N TRP A 126 1.00 0.46 -3.10
CA TRP A 126 0.03 -0.15 -4.01
C TRP A 126 -1.08 -0.85 -3.23
N PHE A 127 -0.75 -1.92 -2.52
CA PHE A 127 -1.77 -2.85 -2.01
C PHE A 127 -2.64 -2.25 -0.91
N LEU A 128 -2.08 -1.47 0.02
CA LEU A 128 -2.85 -0.83 1.08
C LEU A 128 -3.85 0.18 0.52
N ILE A 129 -3.42 0.98 -0.45
CA ILE A 129 -4.25 2.03 -1.06
C ILE A 129 -5.35 1.41 -1.91
N ILE A 130 -5.03 0.41 -2.73
CA ILE A 130 -6.00 -0.29 -3.58
C ILE A 130 -7.04 -1.02 -2.71
N PHE A 131 -6.61 -1.77 -1.69
CA PHE A 131 -7.51 -2.50 -0.80
C PHE A 131 -8.53 -1.56 -0.16
N TRP A 132 -8.05 -0.53 0.54
CA TRP A 132 -8.92 0.37 1.28
C TRP A 132 -9.73 1.29 0.37
N PHE A 133 -9.26 1.55 -0.85
CA PHE A 133 -10.08 2.21 -1.87
C PHE A 133 -11.26 1.33 -2.32
N VAL A 134 -11.06 0.03 -2.50
CA VAL A 134 -12.15 -0.88 -2.88
C VAL A 134 -13.18 -1.00 -1.75
N VAL A 135 -12.73 -1.02 -0.50
CA VAL A 135 -13.61 -1.16 0.68
C VAL A 135 -14.33 0.14 1.05
N LEU A 136 -13.64 1.28 1.07
CA LEU A 136 -14.14 2.57 1.59
C LEU A 136 -14.15 3.72 0.56
N GLY A 137 -13.75 3.47 -0.70
CA GLY A 137 -13.65 4.51 -1.74
C GLY A 137 -12.51 5.51 -1.50
N ALA A 138 -12.71 6.77 -1.95
CA ALA A 138 -11.76 7.86 -1.76
C ALA A 138 -11.33 8.06 -0.29
N ALA A 139 -12.25 7.88 0.66
CA ALA A 139 -11.96 8.02 2.08
C ALA A 139 -10.92 6.98 2.56
N GLY A 140 -11.00 5.74 2.10
CA GLY A 140 -10.04 4.68 2.45
C GLY A 140 -8.65 4.90 1.86
N ALA A 141 -8.57 5.36 0.61
CA ALA A 141 -7.30 5.73 0.00
C ALA A 141 -6.61 6.87 0.76
N MET A 142 -7.37 7.87 1.20
CA MET A 142 -6.84 8.97 1.98
C MET A 142 -6.41 8.52 3.38
N LEU A 143 -7.23 7.70 4.06
CA LEU A 143 -6.93 7.17 5.38
C LEU A 143 -5.63 6.36 5.37
N SER A 144 -5.50 5.40 4.44
CA SER A 144 -4.29 4.58 4.31
C SER A 144 -3.04 5.43 4.10
N ARG A 145 -3.11 6.47 3.26
CA ARG A 145 -1.97 7.35 2.98
C ARG A 145 -1.58 8.22 4.17
N LEU A 146 -2.57 8.76 4.89
CA LEU A 146 -2.35 9.56 6.10
C LEU A 146 -1.74 8.72 7.22
N THR A 147 -2.18 7.47 7.39
CA THR A 147 -1.60 6.53 8.35
C THR A 147 -0.13 6.25 8.05
N ILE A 148 0.23 6.01 6.77
CA ILE A 148 1.63 5.80 6.37
C ILE A 148 2.48 7.04 6.69
N HIS A 149 2.00 8.22 6.32
CA HIS A 149 2.78 9.46 6.48
C HIS A 149 2.90 9.90 7.96
N SER A 150 1.88 9.61 8.77
CA SER A 150 1.91 9.78 10.23
C SER A 150 2.98 8.90 10.90
N GLN A 151 3.19 7.67 10.42
CA GLN A 151 4.23 6.79 10.96
C GLN A 151 5.66 7.31 10.68
N GLN A 152 5.86 7.96 9.53
CA GLN A 152 7.18 8.47 9.12
C GLN A 152 7.57 9.79 9.80
N HIS A 153 6.59 10.56 10.28
CA HIS A 153 6.85 11.82 10.98
C HIS A 153 7.17 11.58 12.46
N LYS A 154 8.43 11.82 12.85
CA LYS A 154 8.93 11.69 14.24
C LYS A 154 8.15 12.52 15.28
N ASN A 155 7.48 13.59 14.85
CA ASN A 155 6.79 14.54 15.72
C ASN A 155 5.29 14.23 15.90
N PHE A 156 4.81 13.07 15.44
CA PHE A 156 3.41 12.70 15.64
C PHE A 156 3.15 12.44 17.14
N THR A 157 2.08 13.05 17.67
CA THR A 157 1.75 13.17 19.09
C THR A 157 1.65 11.82 19.82
N ASP A 158 1.38 10.74 19.10
CA ASP A 158 1.39 9.38 19.62
C ASP A 158 1.91 8.37 18.56
N ALA A 159 3.20 8.05 18.65
CA ALA A 159 3.84 7.06 17.77
C ALA A 159 3.28 5.64 17.96
N GLY A 160 2.62 5.35 19.09
CA GLY A 160 1.97 4.06 19.34
C GLY A 160 0.70 3.91 18.50
N LEU A 161 -0.16 4.92 18.51
CA LEU A 161 -1.41 4.92 17.74
C LEU A 161 -1.16 4.82 16.23
N SER A 162 -0.18 5.54 15.69
CA SER A 162 0.12 5.48 14.24
C SER A 162 0.64 4.10 13.82
N LYS A 163 1.48 3.46 14.64
CA LYS A 163 1.94 2.08 14.43
C LYS A 163 0.79 1.07 14.53
N ALA A 164 -0.09 1.22 15.53
CA ALA A 164 -1.23 0.35 15.74
C ALA A 164 -2.23 0.44 14.58
N LEU A 165 -2.57 1.66 14.12
CA LEU A 165 -3.43 1.87 12.96
C LEU A 165 -2.81 1.29 11.70
N TYR A 166 -1.51 1.50 11.46
CA TYR A 166 -0.84 0.92 10.31
C TYR A 166 -0.87 -0.62 10.35
N ALA A 167 -0.61 -1.22 11.52
CA ALA A 167 -0.70 -2.67 11.70
C ALA A 167 -2.12 -3.18 11.40
N LEU A 168 -3.15 -2.55 11.97
CA LEU A 168 -4.56 -2.88 11.75
C LEU A 168 -4.94 -2.79 10.26
N LEU A 169 -4.57 -1.70 9.59
CA LEU A 169 -4.85 -1.51 8.17
C LEU A 169 -4.11 -2.50 7.28
N SER A 170 -2.86 -2.82 7.63
CA SER A 170 -2.02 -3.74 6.86
C SER A 170 -2.41 -5.21 7.05
N TYR A 171 -3.08 -5.54 8.15
CA TYR A 171 -3.43 -6.91 8.50
C TYR A 171 -4.20 -7.65 7.39
N PRO A 172 -5.37 -7.17 6.91
CA PRO A 172 -6.10 -7.87 5.85
C PRO A 172 -5.34 -7.87 4.51
N VAL A 173 -4.60 -6.80 4.25
CA VAL A 173 -3.81 -6.64 3.01
C VAL A 173 -2.71 -7.68 2.93
N ILE A 174 -2.03 -7.98 4.03
CA ILE A 174 -0.93 -8.94 4.06
C ILE A 174 -1.44 -10.36 3.79
N TRP A 175 -2.55 -10.76 4.40
CA TRP A 175 -3.16 -12.06 4.10
C TRP A 175 -3.55 -12.20 2.63
N LEU A 176 -4.14 -11.14 2.06
CA LEU A 176 -4.55 -11.13 0.67
C LEU A 176 -3.32 -11.12 -0.27
N MET A 177 -2.24 -10.44 0.10
CA MET A 177 -0.97 -10.51 -0.63
C MET A 177 -0.35 -11.90 -0.57
N THR A 178 -0.33 -12.55 0.60
CA THR A 178 0.16 -13.93 0.73
C THR A 178 -0.66 -14.87 -0.16
N LEU A 179 -1.99 -14.74 -0.18
CA LEU A 179 -2.85 -15.53 -1.07
C LEU A 179 -2.54 -15.23 -2.55
N SER A 180 -2.39 -13.95 -2.90
CA SER A 180 -2.03 -13.52 -4.25
C SER A 180 -0.68 -14.09 -4.70
N LEU A 181 0.30 -14.15 -3.80
CA LEU A 181 1.60 -14.77 -4.04
C LEU A 181 1.47 -16.26 -4.37
N LEU A 182 0.59 -16.99 -3.67
CA LEU A 182 0.30 -18.38 -4.00
C LEU A 182 -0.29 -18.56 -5.41
N VAL A 183 -1.09 -17.60 -5.87
CA VAL A 183 -1.70 -17.63 -7.21
C VAL A 183 -0.73 -17.18 -8.30
N ALA A 184 0.15 -16.23 -7.99
CA ALA A 184 1.06 -15.59 -8.95
C ALA A 184 2.36 -16.38 -9.21
N SER A 185 2.70 -17.33 -8.35
CA SER A 185 3.90 -18.17 -8.43
C SER A 185 3.54 -19.66 -8.27
N ASP A 186 4.47 -20.51 -7.83
CA ASP A 186 4.20 -21.95 -7.64
C ASP A 186 3.39 -22.20 -6.34
N PHE A 187 2.08 -22.39 -6.52
CA PHE A 187 1.12 -22.61 -5.44
C PHE A 187 1.56 -23.70 -4.46
N ASP A 188 2.02 -24.86 -4.95
CA ASP A 188 2.31 -26.02 -4.10
C ASP A 188 3.58 -25.82 -3.26
N ARG A 189 4.60 -25.17 -3.82
CA ARG A 189 5.83 -24.85 -3.09
C ARG A 189 5.58 -23.81 -2.00
N ILE A 190 4.89 -22.73 -2.34
CA ILE A 190 4.65 -21.61 -1.42
C ILE A 190 3.68 -22.03 -0.31
N TRP A 191 2.61 -22.76 -0.63
CA TRP A 191 1.67 -23.27 0.38
C TRP A 191 2.37 -24.17 1.40
N ARG A 192 3.23 -25.09 0.96
CA ARG A 192 4.01 -25.95 1.88
C ARG A 192 4.96 -25.15 2.77
N HIS A 193 5.58 -24.09 2.23
CA HIS A 193 6.41 -23.18 3.02
C HIS A 193 5.57 -22.42 4.06
N CYS A 194 4.52 -21.73 3.63
CA CYS A 194 3.62 -20.98 4.52
C CYS A 194 2.98 -21.87 5.60
N LYS A 195 2.54 -23.09 5.26
CA LYS A 195 1.95 -24.04 6.21
C LYS A 195 2.93 -24.44 7.31
N ARG A 196 4.22 -24.62 6.98
CA ARG A 196 5.28 -24.89 7.97
C ARG A 196 5.48 -23.70 8.90
N TYR A 197 5.50 -22.49 8.34
CA TYR A 197 5.64 -21.24 9.09
C TYR A 197 4.45 -21.02 10.04
N LEU A 198 3.21 -21.25 9.56
CA LEU A 198 1.99 -21.05 10.34
C LEU A 198 1.84 -22.05 11.50
N LYS A 199 2.47 -23.23 11.39
CA LYS A 199 2.49 -24.24 12.46
C LYS A 199 3.45 -23.87 13.60
N ARG A 200 4.38 -22.92 13.40
CA ARG A 200 5.22 -22.36 14.47
C ARG A 200 4.34 -21.41 15.32
N GLN A 201 4.30 -21.66 16.62
CA GLN A 201 3.32 -21.20 17.62
C GLN A 201 3.11 -19.66 17.81
N ASN A 202 3.65 -18.77 16.96
CA ASN A 202 3.69 -17.32 17.22
C ASN A 202 3.09 -16.41 16.11
N TRP A 203 2.21 -16.96 15.27
CA TRP A 203 1.70 -16.30 14.06
C TRP A 203 0.85 -15.02 14.29
N TYR A 204 0.26 -14.84 15.49
CA TYR A 204 -0.67 -13.74 15.77
C TYR A 204 0.00 -12.35 15.78
N TRP A 205 1.27 -12.25 16.17
CA TRP A 205 1.95 -10.95 16.37
C TRP A 205 2.85 -10.53 15.21
N GLN A 206 3.29 -11.48 14.36
CA GLN A 206 4.28 -11.25 13.30
C GLN A 206 3.71 -11.51 11.90
N HIS A 207 2.51 -11.00 11.63
CA HIS A 207 1.83 -11.17 10.33
C HIS A 207 2.68 -10.72 9.12
N ARG A 208 3.57 -9.72 9.28
CA ARG A 208 4.44 -9.25 8.19
C ARG A 208 5.58 -10.22 7.85
N SER A 209 6.15 -10.87 8.85
CA SER A 209 7.30 -11.76 8.62
C SER A 209 6.89 -12.99 7.81
N LEU A 210 5.64 -13.45 7.93
CA LEU A 210 5.10 -14.50 7.07
C LEU A 210 5.18 -14.13 5.58
N LEU A 211 4.74 -12.92 5.22
CA LEU A 211 4.74 -12.48 3.83
C LEU A 211 6.17 -12.22 3.33
N TYR A 212 7.03 -11.67 4.19
CA TYR A 212 8.43 -11.42 3.85
C TYR A 212 9.18 -12.72 3.57
N GLU A 213 9.05 -13.71 4.45
CA GLU A 213 9.64 -15.03 4.28
C GLU A 213 9.07 -15.76 3.06
N ALA A 214 7.75 -15.69 2.85
CA ALA A 214 7.11 -16.33 1.71
C ALA A 214 7.54 -15.70 0.38
N MET A 215 7.67 -14.38 0.34
CA MET A 215 8.14 -13.65 -0.85
C MET A 215 9.60 -13.97 -1.15
N ASP A 216 10.44 -13.95 -0.14
CA ASP A 216 11.86 -14.32 -0.25
C ASP A 216 12.02 -15.74 -0.79
N PHE A 217 11.32 -16.70 -0.19
CA PHE A 217 11.28 -18.07 -0.67
C PHE A 217 10.77 -18.18 -2.13
N ALA A 218 9.75 -17.41 -2.51
CA ALA A 218 9.22 -17.42 -3.86
C ALA A 218 10.22 -16.86 -4.89
N VAL A 219 10.88 -15.76 -4.57
CA VAL A 219 11.88 -15.14 -5.46
C VAL A 219 13.08 -16.08 -5.63
N GLU A 220 13.65 -16.59 -4.54
CA GLU A 220 14.85 -17.42 -4.60
C GLU A 220 14.58 -18.83 -5.14
N ASN A 221 13.50 -19.50 -4.71
CA ASN A 221 13.31 -20.94 -4.96
C ASN A 221 12.29 -21.27 -6.05
N CYS A 222 11.53 -20.28 -6.54
CA CYS A 222 10.50 -20.50 -7.57
C CYS A 222 10.77 -19.73 -8.87
N GLU A 223 11.48 -18.61 -8.82
CA GLU A 223 11.62 -17.71 -9.98
C GLU A 223 13.08 -17.49 -10.43
N ILE A 224 14.07 -17.73 -9.57
CA ILE A 224 15.48 -17.63 -9.90
C ILE A 224 16.09 -19.03 -10.07
N GLU A 225 16.81 -19.24 -11.17
CA GLU A 225 17.66 -20.44 -11.32
C GLU A 225 18.93 -20.26 -10.49
N ASP A 226 19.38 -21.32 -9.79
CA ASP A 226 20.46 -21.29 -8.77
C ASP A 226 21.76 -20.55 -9.18
N TYR A 227 22.04 -20.41 -10.48
CA TYR A 227 23.22 -19.70 -10.99
C TYR A 227 23.08 -18.16 -11.01
N GLN A 228 21.87 -17.62 -10.88
CA GLN A 228 21.58 -16.18 -11.00
C GLN A 228 21.20 -15.50 -9.68
N SER A 229 21.17 -16.25 -8.56
CA SER A 229 20.79 -15.75 -7.23
C SER A 229 21.73 -14.68 -6.69
N ASP A 230 22.98 -14.67 -7.16
CA ASP A 230 24.03 -13.75 -6.69
C ASP A 230 24.00 -12.38 -7.37
N ASN A 231 23.15 -12.17 -8.39
CA ASN A 231 23.06 -10.90 -9.09
C ASN A 231 21.96 -9.99 -8.49
N PRO A 232 22.32 -8.85 -7.88
CA PRO A 232 21.36 -7.96 -7.21
C PRO A 232 20.31 -7.39 -8.18
N GLN A 233 20.68 -7.21 -9.45
CA GLN A 233 19.77 -6.71 -10.46
C GLN A 233 18.71 -7.74 -10.85
N THR A 234 19.08 -9.02 -10.87
CA THR A 234 18.16 -10.14 -11.13
C THR A 234 17.15 -10.25 -10.01
N VAL A 235 17.60 -10.30 -8.74
CA VAL A 235 16.73 -10.35 -7.56
C VAL A 235 15.74 -9.19 -7.56
N ARG A 236 16.19 -7.97 -7.84
CA ARG A 236 15.30 -6.80 -7.99
C ARG A 236 14.23 -7.03 -9.05
N ASN A 237 14.66 -7.35 -10.27
CA ASN A 237 13.76 -7.43 -11.42
C ASN A 237 12.73 -8.55 -11.23
N THR A 238 13.16 -9.69 -10.67
CA THR A 238 12.30 -10.81 -10.31
C THR A 238 11.30 -10.40 -9.23
N THR A 239 11.76 -9.79 -8.14
CA THR A 239 10.86 -9.32 -7.07
C THR A 239 9.78 -8.36 -7.61
N LEU A 240 10.18 -7.39 -8.46
CA LEU A 240 9.25 -6.46 -9.09
C LEU A 240 8.28 -7.17 -10.04
N SER A 241 8.75 -8.18 -10.79
CA SER A 241 7.90 -9.00 -11.66
C SER A 241 6.82 -9.74 -10.85
N VAL A 242 7.21 -10.41 -9.76
CA VAL A 242 6.28 -11.14 -8.88
C VAL A 242 5.28 -10.16 -8.25
N LEU A 243 5.72 -9.01 -7.73
CA LEU A 243 4.84 -7.97 -7.19
C LEU A 243 3.83 -7.46 -8.22
N LYS A 244 4.25 -7.27 -9.49
CA LYS A 244 3.35 -6.86 -10.57
C LYS A 244 2.34 -7.96 -10.92
N ARG A 245 2.75 -9.23 -10.93
CA ARG A 245 1.82 -10.36 -11.14
C ARG A 245 0.77 -10.41 -10.04
N MET A 246 1.18 -10.27 -8.77
CA MET A 246 0.24 -10.16 -7.65
C MET A 246 -0.73 -8.99 -7.81
N LEU A 247 -0.24 -7.83 -8.28
CA LEU A 247 -1.09 -6.67 -8.55
C LEU A 247 -2.13 -6.97 -9.64
N MET A 248 -1.74 -7.69 -10.70
CA MET A 248 -2.70 -8.13 -11.73
C MET A 248 -3.78 -9.04 -11.15
N VAL A 249 -3.42 -10.01 -10.30
CA VAL A 249 -4.38 -10.88 -9.61
C VAL A 249 -5.40 -10.05 -8.82
N TRP A 250 -4.94 -9.02 -8.11
CA TRP A 250 -5.83 -8.11 -7.37
C TRP A 250 -6.78 -7.33 -8.28
N LEU A 251 -6.28 -6.81 -9.41
CA LEU A 251 -7.13 -6.09 -10.36
C LEU A 251 -8.21 -6.99 -10.97
N VAL A 252 -7.87 -8.24 -11.25
CA VAL A 252 -8.81 -9.25 -11.72
C VAL A 252 -9.87 -9.54 -10.64
N LEU A 253 -9.46 -9.74 -9.38
CA LEU A 253 -10.40 -9.93 -8.27
C LEU A 253 -11.33 -8.74 -8.09
N VAL A 254 -10.81 -7.51 -8.16
CA VAL A 254 -11.61 -6.30 -8.11
C VAL A 254 -12.58 -6.25 -9.28
N ALA A 255 -12.14 -6.55 -10.50
CA ALA A 255 -13.02 -6.60 -11.67
C ALA A 255 -14.18 -7.60 -11.46
N PHE A 256 -13.89 -8.80 -10.94
CA PHE A 256 -14.92 -9.79 -10.60
C PHE A 256 -15.90 -9.28 -9.55
N ILE A 257 -15.41 -8.76 -8.42
CA ILE A 257 -16.27 -8.23 -7.34
C ILE A 257 -17.24 -7.21 -7.91
N VAL A 258 -16.74 -6.31 -8.77
CA VAL A 258 -17.62 -5.26 -9.28
C VAL A 258 -18.60 -5.78 -10.33
N ILE A 259 -18.22 -6.73 -11.19
CA ILE A 259 -19.16 -7.38 -12.10
C ILE A 259 -20.30 -8.03 -11.30
N PHE A 260 -19.99 -8.78 -10.25
CA PHE A 260 -20.99 -9.43 -9.40
C PHE A 260 -21.80 -8.46 -8.53
N THR A 261 -21.31 -7.25 -8.29
CA THR A 261 -22.06 -6.23 -7.53
C THR A 261 -23.00 -5.44 -8.43
N ILE A 262 -22.73 -5.40 -9.75
CA ILE A 262 -23.53 -4.66 -10.74
C ILE A 262 -24.55 -5.56 -11.45
N GLY A 263 -24.25 -6.85 -11.60
CA GLY A 263 -25.19 -7.86 -12.13
C GLY A 263 -26.18 -8.32 -11.08
#